data_AF-A0A8I0E5R9-F1
#
_entry.id   AF-A0A8I0E5R9-F1
#
_cell.length_a   1.000
_cell.length_b   1.000
_cell.length_c   1.000
_cell.angle_alpha   90.00
_cell.angle_beta   90.00
_cell.angle_gamma   90.00
#
_symmetry.space_group_name_H-M   'P 1'
#
loop_
_entity.id
_entity.type
_entity.pdbx_description
1 polymer ?
#
loop_
_entity_poly.entity_id
_entity_poly.type
_entity_poly.pdbx_seq_one_letter_code
_entity_poly.pdbx_strand_id
1 'polypeptide(L)'
;MNLPPSRNKDIDFVKGVLIFLVVLGHSLEVFQTQDFSTNSIHTAIYSFHMPMFVFLSGLFGRNNLQLDFISLLKKKFNQLLYPAIIFWCIDCGIIVGTRHLLATYKTGCDDVLSFYWFLKMLFACIFISYLIDRILEKHKFFGCITTFVLLVLLLRFDKYYDIIFYYPFYCFALYYGKKITQRITNAISTISPWVIVLFFIAYNGFVISNFAWSDTVYVHNINIYTIKEIVQSAYTFLISISSLFVYLIFFSILGSKMSSIKDFVPVYFRYWKIYSSNLCHPYHHYAFMLASFYLDR
;
A
#
# COMPACT_ATOMS: atom_id res chain seq x y z
N MET A 1 19.59 29.96 -6.01
CA MET A 1 19.35 28.59 -6.52
C MET A 1 18.75 27.78 -5.39
N ASN A 2 17.45 27.47 -5.43
CA ASN A 2 16.87 26.48 -4.52
C ASN A 2 17.35 25.11 -5.01
N LEU A 3 18.32 24.52 -4.31
CA LEU A 3 18.71 23.13 -4.54
C LEU A 3 17.44 22.26 -4.47
N PRO A 4 17.21 21.35 -5.43
CA PRO A 4 16.11 20.41 -5.32
C PRO A 4 16.25 19.65 -3.99
N PRO A 5 15.15 19.38 -3.27
CA PRO A 5 15.21 18.64 -2.02
C PRO A 5 15.99 17.34 -2.24
N SER A 6 16.99 17.09 -1.41
CA SER A 6 17.86 15.91 -1.55
C SER A 6 17.01 14.64 -1.48
N ARG A 7 17.12 13.80 -2.53
CA ARG A 7 16.43 12.52 -2.64
C ARG A 7 16.80 11.62 -1.45
N ASN A 8 15.81 11.12 -0.73
CA ASN A 8 16.04 10.25 0.42
C ASN A 8 16.14 8.78 -0.03
N LYS A 9 17.39 8.30 -0.18
CA LYS A 9 17.72 6.93 -0.60
C LYS A 9 17.08 5.85 0.28
N ASP A 10 16.87 6.13 1.56
CA ASP A 10 16.29 5.15 2.50
C ASP A 10 14.82 4.91 2.17
N ILE A 11 14.10 5.96 1.79
CA ILE A 11 12.69 5.83 1.45
C ILE A 11 12.52 5.13 0.09
N ASP A 12 13.43 5.37 -0.85
CA ASP A 12 13.41 4.66 -2.14
C ASP A 12 13.76 3.18 -1.99
N PHE A 13 14.67 2.85 -1.08
CA PHE A 13 14.95 1.47 -0.69
C PHE A 13 13.70 0.78 -0.13
N VAL A 14 13.01 1.40 0.83
CA VAL A 14 11.80 0.82 1.43
C VAL A 14 10.71 0.60 0.39
N LYS A 15 10.46 1.59 -0.49
CA LYS A 15 9.51 1.42 -1.59
C LYS A 15 9.88 0.24 -2.48
N GLY A 16 11.16 0.10 -2.83
CA GLY A 16 11.66 -1.02 -3.62
C GLY A 16 11.38 -2.35 -2.94
N VAL A 17 11.72 -2.50 -1.67
CA VAL A 17 11.43 -3.73 -0.91
C VAL A 17 9.93 -4.02 -0.90
N LEU A 18 9.07 -3.01 -0.68
CA LEU A 18 7.62 -3.20 -0.68
C LEU A 18 7.09 -3.67 -2.05
N ILE A 19 7.58 -3.10 -3.16
CA ILE A 19 7.19 -3.53 -4.50
C ILE A 19 7.60 -4.97 -4.75
N PHE A 20 8.82 -5.34 -4.35
CA PHE A 20 9.30 -6.71 -4.45
C PHE A 20 8.40 -7.67 -3.65
N LEU A 21 8.01 -7.30 -2.43
CA LEU A 21 7.12 -8.13 -1.61
C LEU A 21 5.73 -8.29 -2.22
N VAL A 22 5.18 -7.28 -2.90
CA VAL A 22 3.91 -7.41 -3.64
C VAL A 22 4.04 -8.39 -4.80
N VAL A 23 5.12 -8.29 -5.59
CA VAL A 23 5.41 -9.26 -6.67
C VAL A 23 5.50 -10.67 -6.10
N LEU A 24 6.23 -10.83 -5.00
CA LEU A 24 6.40 -12.11 -4.33
C LEU A 24 5.06 -12.66 -3.84
N GLY A 25 4.23 -11.84 -3.19
CA GLY A 25 2.91 -12.21 -2.71
C GLY A 25 2.01 -12.75 -3.84
N HIS A 26 1.90 -12.01 -4.95
CA HIS A 26 1.11 -12.47 -6.10
C HIS A 26 1.73 -13.67 -6.82
N SER A 27 3.05 -13.78 -6.84
CA SER A 27 3.71 -14.97 -7.40
C SER A 27 3.38 -16.21 -6.57
N LEU A 28 3.35 -16.10 -5.24
CA LEU A 28 2.96 -17.21 -4.36
C LEU A 28 1.51 -17.65 -4.59
N GLU A 29 0.59 -16.71 -4.86
CA GLU A 29 -0.80 -17.04 -5.20
C GLU A 29 -0.92 -17.86 -6.49
N VAL A 30 -0.06 -17.58 -7.50
CA VAL A 30 -0.13 -18.22 -8.82
C VAL A 30 0.57 -19.58 -8.83
N PHE A 31 1.70 -19.72 -8.12
CA PHE A 31 2.54 -20.93 -8.20
C PHE A 31 2.22 -21.98 -7.14
N GLN A 32 1.40 -21.68 -6.12
CA GLN A 32 1.02 -22.68 -5.13
C GLN A 32 -0.11 -23.58 -5.64
N THR A 33 0.13 -24.90 -5.56
CA THR A 33 -0.85 -25.94 -5.87
C THR A 33 -1.78 -26.26 -4.68
N GLN A 34 -1.43 -25.79 -3.48
CA GLN A 34 -2.23 -25.89 -2.26
C GLN A 34 -2.87 -24.54 -1.91
N ASP A 35 -3.83 -24.54 -0.99
CA ASP A 35 -4.57 -23.35 -0.56
C ASP A 35 -3.61 -22.27 -0.03
N PHE A 36 -3.36 -21.24 -0.85
CA PHE A 36 -2.44 -20.13 -0.58
C PHE A 36 -2.81 -19.37 0.70
N SER A 37 -4.07 -19.46 1.14
CA SER A 37 -4.57 -18.85 2.38
C SER A 37 -3.88 -19.36 3.65
N THR A 38 -3.19 -20.50 3.56
CA THR A 38 -2.41 -21.11 4.66
C THR A 38 -0.93 -20.75 4.65
N ASN A 39 -0.46 -20.00 3.65
CA ASN A 39 0.95 -19.67 3.52
C ASN A 39 1.36 -18.53 4.46
N SER A 40 2.20 -18.87 5.44
CA SER A 40 2.72 -17.94 6.44
C SER A 40 3.45 -16.72 5.85
N ILE A 41 4.17 -16.88 4.74
CA ILE A 41 4.89 -15.78 4.07
C ILE A 41 3.89 -14.81 3.45
N HIS A 42 2.83 -15.34 2.84
CA HIS A 42 1.76 -14.55 2.25
C HIS A 42 1.04 -13.73 3.32
N THR A 43 0.64 -14.37 4.43
CA THR A 43 0.00 -13.65 5.54
C THR A 43 0.88 -12.56 6.14
N ALA A 44 2.18 -12.82 6.31
CA ALA A 44 3.13 -11.82 6.79
C ALA A 44 3.18 -10.61 5.86
N ILE A 45 3.32 -10.82 4.54
CA ILE A 45 3.33 -9.74 3.54
C ILE A 45 2.04 -8.92 3.60
N TYR A 46 0.88 -9.58 3.62
CA TYR A 46 -0.43 -8.95 3.58
C TYR A 46 -0.83 -8.23 4.88
N SER A 47 -0.15 -8.50 6.00
CA SER A 47 -0.39 -7.82 7.27
C SER A 47 0.06 -6.35 7.31
N PHE A 48 0.93 -5.91 6.40
CA PHE A 48 1.56 -4.58 6.51
C PHE A 48 1.80 -3.84 5.20
N HIS A 49 1.96 -4.53 4.05
CA HIS A 49 2.49 -3.86 2.85
C HIS A 49 1.59 -2.71 2.36
N MET A 50 0.26 -2.88 2.36
CA MET A 50 -0.65 -1.79 1.99
C MET A 50 -0.74 -0.67 3.00
N PRO A 51 -0.94 -0.92 4.31
CA PRO A 51 -0.81 0.13 5.32
C PRO A 51 0.51 0.93 5.17
N MET A 52 1.61 0.25 4.86
CA MET A 52 2.91 0.88 4.63
C MET A 52 2.95 1.72 3.35
N PHE A 53 2.44 1.23 2.21
CA PHE A 53 2.34 2.02 0.97
C PHE A 53 1.48 3.28 1.15
N VAL A 54 0.37 3.15 1.86
CA VAL A 54 -0.52 4.27 2.20
C VAL A 54 0.20 5.26 3.11
N PHE A 55 0.90 4.77 4.14
CA PHE A 55 1.70 5.60 5.03
C PHE A 55 2.79 6.38 4.27
N LEU A 56 3.57 5.70 3.43
CA LEU A 56 4.59 6.36 2.60
C LEU A 56 3.97 7.39 1.65
N SER A 57 2.80 7.10 1.07
CA SER A 57 2.09 8.05 0.22
C SER A 57 1.64 9.30 0.98
N GLY A 58 1.13 9.13 2.20
CA GLY A 58 0.75 10.24 3.08
C GLY A 58 1.95 11.08 3.54
N LEU A 59 3.08 10.43 3.83
CA LEU A 59 4.34 11.09 4.23
C LEU A 59 4.80 12.16 3.21
N PHE A 60 4.58 11.90 1.91
CA PHE A 60 4.87 12.83 0.81
C PHE A 60 3.65 13.61 0.31
N GLY A 61 2.48 13.43 0.95
CA GLY A 61 1.23 14.04 0.55
C GLY A 61 1.20 15.55 0.71
N ARG A 62 2.06 16.13 1.56
CA ARG A 62 2.09 17.58 1.83
C ARG A 62 2.40 18.42 0.57
N ASN A 63 3.24 17.90 -0.32
CA ASN A 63 3.55 18.57 -1.59
C ASN A 63 2.33 18.59 -2.54
N ASN A 64 1.42 17.63 -2.41
CA ASN A 64 0.19 17.61 -3.19
C ASN A 64 -0.78 18.71 -2.73
N LEU A 65 -0.78 19.04 -1.43
CA LEU A 65 -1.66 20.07 -0.86
C LEU A 65 -1.30 21.50 -1.32
N GLN A 66 -0.07 21.72 -1.77
CA GLN A 66 0.40 23.01 -2.28
C GLN A 66 -0.09 23.32 -3.70
N LEU A 67 -0.63 22.33 -4.41
CA LEU A 67 -1.12 22.49 -5.78
C LEU A 67 -2.52 23.14 -5.80
N ASP A 68 -2.83 23.84 -6.88
CA ASP A 68 -4.22 24.19 -7.20
C ASP A 68 -5.01 22.92 -7.58
N PHE A 69 -6.33 23.02 -7.54
CA PHE A 69 -7.23 21.89 -7.72
C PHE A 69 -7.06 21.21 -9.08
N ILE A 70 -7.00 21.99 -10.16
CA ILE A 70 -6.91 21.46 -11.54
C ILE A 70 -5.55 20.78 -11.73
N SER A 71 -4.47 21.39 -11.26
CA SER A 71 -3.12 20.81 -11.33
C SER A 71 -3.00 19.53 -10.51
N LEU A 72 -3.58 19.50 -9.29
CA LEU A 72 -3.63 18.30 -8.48
C LEU A 72 -4.38 17.18 -9.20
N LEU A 73 -5.59 17.50 -9.70
CA LEU A 73 -6.45 16.54 -10.39
C LEU A 73 -5.74 15.96 -11.62
N LYS A 74 -5.24 16.80 -12.53
CA LYS A 74 -4.50 16.36 -13.72
C LYS A 74 -3.28 15.51 -13.36
N LYS A 75 -2.49 15.96 -12.39
CA LYS A 75 -1.27 15.25 -11.97
C LYS A 75 -1.60 13.88 -11.38
N LYS A 76 -2.60 13.78 -10.50
CA LYS A 76 -2.96 12.53 -9.84
C LYS A 76 -3.81 11.62 -10.70
N PHE A 77 -4.55 12.16 -11.66
CA PHE A 77 -5.21 11.37 -12.69
C PHE A 77 -4.18 10.71 -13.59
N ASN A 78 -3.25 11.49 -14.17
CA ASN A 78 -2.20 10.97 -15.05
C ASN A 78 -1.22 10.05 -14.33
N GLN A 79 -0.98 10.30 -13.05
CA GLN A 79 -0.26 9.36 -12.21
C GLN A 79 -1.15 8.14 -11.97
N LEU A 80 -2.19 8.20 -11.15
CA LEU A 80 -2.80 6.98 -10.61
C LEU A 80 -3.83 6.32 -11.54
N LEU A 81 -4.78 7.09 -12.08
CA LEU A 81 -5.96 6.53 -12.75
C LEU A 81 -5.72 6.20 -14.21
N TYR A 82 -4.96 7.04 -14.93
CA TYR A 82 -4.71 6.84 -16.35
C TYR A 82 -3.99 5.52 -16.65
N PRO A 83 -2.89 5.16 -15.96
CA PRO A 83 -2.28 3.84 -16.12
C PRO A 83 -3.22 2.72 -15.69
N ALA A 84 -3.94 2.86 -14.56
CA ALA A 84 -4.90 1.85 -14.13
C ALA A 84 -5.96 1.55 -15.21
N ILE A 85 -6.48 2.58 -15.89
CA ILE A 85 -7.45 2.42 -16.99
C ILE A 85 -6.81 1.74 -18.21
N ILE A 86 -5.58 2.13 -18.58
CA ILE A 86 -4.88 1.50 -19.72
C ILE A 86 -4.70 0.01 -19.49
N PHE A 87 -4.14 -0.37 -18.34
CA PHE A 87 -3.88 -1.77 -18.05
C PHE A 87 -5.17 -2.56 -17.85
N TRP A 88 -6.20 -1.94 -17.26
CA TRP A 88 -7.55 -2.52 -17.25
C TRP A 88 -8.08 -2.83 -18.65
N CYS A 89 -7.95 -1.89 -19.60
CA CYS A 89 -8.37 -2.11 -20.99
C CYS A 89 -7.58 -3.25 -21.66
N ILE A 90 -6.27 -3.34 -21.40
CA ILE A 90 -5.41 -4.42 -21.90
C ILE A 90 -5.88 -5.77 -21.35
N ASP A 91 -6.05 -5.87 -20.03
CA ASP A 91 -6.50 -7.09 -19.35
C ASP A 91 -7.89 -7.53 -19.83
N CYS A 92 -8.82 -6.58 -19.99
CA CYS A 92 -10.14 -6.85 -20.56
C CYS A 92 -10.04 -7.41 -21.99
N GLY A 93 -9.17 -6.83 -22.82
CA GLY A 93 -8.91 -7.32 -24.19
C GLY A 93 -8.38 -8.75 -24.20
N ILE A 94 -7.43 -9.07 -23.33
CA ILE A 94 -6.88 -10.42 -23.16
C ILE A 94 -7.96 -11.40 -22.70
N ILE A 95 -8.77 -11.03 -21.71
CA ILE A 95 -9.84 -11.89 -21.17
C ILE A 95 -10.92 -12.15 -22.22
N VAL A 96 -11.37 -11.12 -22.95
CA VAL A 96 -12.38 -11.27 -24.02
C VAL A 96 -11.83 -12.14 -25.15
N GLY A 97 -10.58 -11.92 -25.57
CA GLY A 97 -9.92 -12.73 -26.60
C GLY A 97 -9.77 -14.20 -26.19
N THR A 98 -9.33 -14.47 -24.97
CA THR A 98 -9.17 -15.84 -24.45
C THR A 98 -10.50 -16.53 -24.19
N ARG A 99 -11.53 -15.82 -23.74
CA ARG A 99 -12.91 -16.33 -23.63
C ARG A 99 -13.45 -16.80 -24.97
N HIS A 100 -13.20 -16.03 -26.03
CA HIS A 100 -13.64 -16.38 -27.38
C HIS A 100 -12.91 -17.59 -27.94
N LEU A 101 -11.67 -17.86 -27.50
CA LEU A 101 -10.88 -19.03 -27.89
C LEU A 101 -11.11 -20.29 -27.04
N LEU A 102 -11.33 -20.15 -25.72
CA LEU A 102 -11.29 -21.28 -24.78
C LEU A 102 -12.61 -21.53 -24.02
N ALA A 103 -13.62 -20.66 -24.14
CA ALA A 103 -14.94 -20.80 -23.51
C ALA A 103 -14.95 -21.11 -21.98
N THR A 104 -13.83 -20.95 -21.28
CA THR A 104 -13.67 -21.42 -19.87
C THR A 104 -13.61 -20.30 -18.83
N TYR A 105 -13.43 -19.03 -19.22
CA TYR A 105 -13.24 -17.94 -18.25
C TYR A 105 -14.57 -17.29 -17.83
N LYS A 106 -14.92 -17.33 -16.54
CA LYS A 106 -16.15 -16.71 -15.97
C LYS A 106 -15.97 -15.27 -15.43
N THR A 107 -14.76 -14.71 -15.41
CA THR A 107 -14.46 -13.34 -14.94
C THR A 107 -14.89 -12.23 -15.92
N GLY A 108 -15.69 -11.27 -15.45
CA GLY A 108 -16.18 -10.13 -16.24
C GLY A 108 -15.23 -8.93 -16.21
N CYS A 109 -15.43 -7.94 -17.09
CA CYS A 109 -14.61 -6.72 -17.14
C CYS A 109 -14.67 -5.89 -15.83
N ASP A 110 -15.79 -5.96 -15.10
CA ASP A 110 -15.97 -5.30 -13.81
C ASP A 110 -15.07 -5.88 -12.71
N ASP A 111 -14.79 -7.19 -12.76
CA ASP A 111 -13.85 -7.86 -11.85
C ASP A 111 -12.42 -7.36 -12.08
N VAL A 112 -12.06 -7.10 -13.35
CA VAL A 112 -10.74 -6.62 -13.74
C VAL A 112 -10.47 -5.23 -13.18
N LEU A 113 -11.47 -4.35 -13.18
CA LEU A 113 -11.31 -3.00 -12.66
C LEU A 113 -11.08 -3.02 -11.13
N SER A 114 -11.55 -4.07 -10.45
CA SER A 114 -11.39 -4.27 -9.01
C SER A 114 -9.96 -4.62 -8.63
N PHE A 115 -9.15 -5.20 -9.53
CA PHE A 115 -7.72 -5.45 -9.27
C PHE A 115 -6.93 -4.16 -8.99
N TYR A 116 -7.36 -3.03 -9.56
CA TYR A 116 -6.73 -1.72 -9.41
C TYR A 116 -7.27 -0.90 -8.23
N TRP A 117 -7.86 -1.56 -7.23
CA TRP A 117 -8.48 -0.92 -6.06
C TRP A 117 -7.54 0.07 -5.36
N PHE A 118 -6.26 -0.28 -5.17
CA PHE A 118 -5.31 0.53 -4.41
C PHE A 118 -5.10 1.92 -5.00
N LEU A 119 -4.99 2.03 -6.32
CA LEU A 119 -4.72 3.29 -7.01
C LEU A 119 -5.91 4.23 -6.93
N LYS A 120 -7.13 3.68 -7.06
CA LYS A 120 -8.38 4.42 -6.90
C LYS A 120 -8.56 4.87 -5.45
N MET A 121 -8.29 3.97 -4.50
CA MET A 121 -8.36 4.26 -3.07
C MET A 121 -7.38 5.39 -2.69
N LEU A 122 -6.14 5.31 -3.18
CA LEU A 122 -5.13 6.31 -2.89
C LEU A 122 -5.48 7.66 -3.53
N PHE A 123 -6.00 7.66 -4.75
CA PHE A 123 -6.52 8.85 -5.41
C PHE A 123 -7.62 9.52 -4.57
N ALA A 124 -8.58 8.73 -4.08
CA ALA A 124 -9.64 9.21 -3.19
C ALA A 124 -9.08 9.78 -1.88
N CYS A 125 -8.17 9.09 -1.21
CA CYS A 125 -7.54 9.57 0.03
C CYS A 125 -6.83 10.92 -0.14
N ILE A 126 -6.09 11.09 -1.24
CA ILE A 126 -5.42 12.35 -1.57
C ILE A 126 -6.45 13.46 -1.78
N PHE A 127 -7.50 13.20 -2.55
CA PHE A 127 -8.50 14.19 -2.92
C PHE A 127 -9.37 14.62 -1.73
N ILE A 128 -9.84 13.65 -0.93
CA ILE A 128 -10.58 13.92 0.31
C ILE A 128 -9.72 14.75 1.26
N SER A 129 -8.45 14.37 1.48
CA SER A 129 -7.54 15.12 2.34
C SER A 129 -7.24 16.53 1.81
N TYR A 130 -7.21 16.71 0.48
CA TYR A 130 -7.07 18.02 -0.13
C TYR A 130 -8.26 18.93 0.17
N LEU A 131 -9.49 18.42 -0.01
CA LEU A 131 -10.70 19.18 0.30
C LEU A 131 -10.73 19.59 1.78
N ILE A 132 -10.39 18.67 2.69
CA ILE A 132 -10.30 18.97 4.12
C ILE A 132 -9.25 20.02 4.43
N ASP A 133 -8.07 19.97 3.79
CA ASP A 133 -7.02 20.98 3.98
C ASP A 133 -7.44 22.38 3.50
N ARG A 134 -8.37 22.46 2.53
CA ARG A 134 -8.96 23.71 2.01
C ARG A 134 -10.15 24.22 2.83
N ILE A 135 -10.98 23.33 3.38
CA ILE A 135 -12.17 23.69 4.16
C ILE A 135 -11.79 24.07 5.60
N LEU A 136 -10.85 23.35 6.21
CA LEU A 136 -10.47 23.56 7.61
C LEU A 136 -9.08 24.17 7.72
N GLU A 137 -8.97 25.36 8.31
CA GLU A 137 -7.69 26.05 8.43
C GLU A 137 -6.85 25.57 9.62
N LYS A 138 -7.46 25.45 10.81
CA LYS A 138 -6.74 25.14 12.07
C LYS A 138 -6.81 23.67 12.49
N HIS A 139 -7.97 23.02 12.31
CA HIS A 139 -8.24 21.68 12.87
C HIS A 139 -8.25 20.58 11.79
N LYS A 140 -7.26 20.62 10.89
CA LYS A 140 -7.17 19.75 9.70
C LYS A 140 -7.21 18.26 10.03
N PHE A 141 -6.48 17.85 11.07
CA PHE A 141 -6.48 16.45 11.52
C PHE A 141 -7.84 16.01 12.10
N PHE A 142 -8.49 16.87 12.88
CA PHE A 142 -9.85 16.59 13.36
C PHE A 142 -10.84 16.51 12.21
N GLY A 143 -10.66 17.30 11.15
CA GLY A 143 -11.41 17.14 9.89
C GLY A 143 -11.28 15.77 9.27
N CYS A 144 -10.07 15.21 9.25
CA CYS A 144 -9.85 13.84 8.78
C CYS A 144 -10.52 12.81 9.68
N ILE A 145 -10.51 12.99 11.01
CA ILE A 145 -11.23 12.11 11.94
C ILE A 145 -12.74 12.19 11.68
N THR A 146 -13.31 13.39 11.60
CA THR A 146 -14.73 13.58 11.30
C THR A 146 -15.10 12.97 9.95
N THR A 147 -14.26 13.16 8.94
CA THR A 147 -14.47 12.57 7.61
C THR A 147 -14.38 11.05 7.67
N PHE A 148 -13.43 10.47 8.40
CA PHE A 148 -13.38 9.03 8.61
C PHE A 148 -14.66 8.50 9.28
N VAL A 149 -15.13 9.16 10.34
CA VAL A 149 -16.40 8.79 11.01
C VAL A 149 -17.57 8.90 10.03
N LEU A 150 -17.63 9.96 9.22
CA LEU A 150 -18.67 10.12 8.20
C LEU A 150 -18.58 9.04 7.11
N LEU A 151 -17.38 8.67 6.66
CA LEU A 151 -17.18 7.60 5.68
C LEU A 151 -17.66 6.26 6.25
N VAL A 152 -17.34 5.95 7.51
CA VAL A 152 -17.85 4.75 8.20
C VAL A 152 -19.38 4.76 8.30
N LEU A 153 -19.97 5.92 8.63
CA LEU A 153 -21.42 6.04 8.83
C LEU A 153 -22.22 6.05 7.52
N LEU A 154 -21.71 6.69 6.47
CA LEU A 154 -22.41 6.92 5.20
C LEU A 154 -22.14 5.83 4.17
N LEU A 155 -20.91 5.31 4.10
CA LEU A 155 -20.50 4.34 3.08
C LEU A 155 -20.63 2.90 3.61
N ARG A 156 -21.80 2.53 4.15
CA ARG A 156 -22.18 1.15 4.54
C ARG A 156 -22.22 0.17 3.34
N PHE A 157 -21.35 0.32 2.35
CA PHE A 157 -21.36 -0.40 1.10
C PHE A 157 -20.07 -1.18 0.92
N ASP A 158 -20.22 -2.46 0.59
CA ASP A 158 -19.19 -3.45 0.29
C ASP A 158 -18.13 -2.97 -0.73
N LYS A 159 -18.39 -1.93 -1.52
CA LYS A 159 -17.51 -1.48 -2.61
C LYS A 159 -16.44 -0.46 -2.23
N TYR A 160 -16.54 0.20 -1.07
CA TYR A 160 -15.64 1.31 -0.71
C TYR A 160 -14.88 1.10 0.61
N TYR A 161 -14.88 -0.12 1.15
CA TYR A 161 -14.24 -0.44 2.43
C TYR A 161 -12.75 -0.10 2.45
N ASP A 162 -12.04 -0.26 1.32
CA ASP A 162 -10.62 0.09 1.21
C ASP A 162 -10.35 1.55 1.58
N ILE A 163 -11.20 2.46 1.08
CA ILE A 163 -11.05 3.89 1.35
C ILE A 163 -11.26 4.14 2.85
N ILE A 164 -12.29 3.53 3.43
CA ILE A 164 -12.61 3.69 4.85
C ILE A 164 -11.43 3.19 5.70
N PHE A 165 -10.96 1.97 5.44
CA PHE A 165 -9.90 1.33 6.23
C PHE A 165 -8.56 2.06 6.13
N TYR A 166 -8.16 2.47 4.92
CA TYR A 166 -6.83 3.03 4.68
C TYR A 166 -6.75 4.56 4.87
N TYR A 167 -7.86 5.28 4.82
CA TYR A 167 -7.86 6.75 4.98
C TYR A 167 -7.22 7.24 6.29
N PRO A 168 -7.47 6.65 7.47
CA PRO A 168 -6.79 7.01 8.71
C PRO A 168 -5.26 6.91 8.64
N PHE A 169 -4.74 5.86 8.00
CA PHE A 169 -3.30 5.66 7.83
C PHE A 169 -2.69 6.77 6.96
N TYR A 170 -3.38 7.13 5.87
CA TYR A 170 -2.95 8.22 4.99
C TYR A 170 -2.91 9.55 5.73
N CYS A 171 -3.98 9.89 6.45
CA CYS A 171 -4.07 11.15 7.20
C CYS A 171 -3.05 11.21 8.34
N PHE A 172 -2.88 10.12 9.10
CA PHE A 172 -1.88 10.04 10.14
C PHE A 172 -0.47 10.31 9.57
N ALA A 173 -0.12 9.68 8.46
CA ALA A 173 1.15 9.91 7.81
C ALA A 173 1.31 11.34 7.26
N LEU A 174 0.25 11.92 6.70
CA LEU A 174 0.24 13.28 6.16
C LEU A 174 0.59 14.35 7.19
N TYR A 175 0.07 14.22 8.42
CA TYR A 175 0.27 15.22 9.47
C TYR A 175 1.37 14.86 10.47
N TYR A 176 1.55 13.59 10.78
CA TYR A 176 2.48 13.13 11.83
C TYR A 176 3.61 12.25 11.31
N GLY A 177 3.55 11.76 10.06
CA GLY A 177 4.50 10.81 9.47
C GLY A 177 5.97 11.21 9.65
N LYS A 178 6.35 12.44 9.27
CA LYS A 178 7.75 12.90 9.40
C LYS A 178 8.22 12.91 10.86
N LYS A 179 7.37 13.41 11.77
CA LYS A 179 7.69 13.52 13.20
C LYS A 179 7.82 12.13 13.84
N ILE A 180 6.92 11.20 13.52
CA ILE A 180 6.95 9.86 14.07
C ILE A 180 8.14 9.05 13.53
N THR A 181 8.42 9.14 12.22
CA THR A 181 9.59 8.47 11.62
C THR A 181 10.89 9.00 12.24
N GLN A 182 11.03 10.31 12.43
CA GLN A 182 12.21 10.87 13.10
C GLN A 182 12.34 10.39 14.56
N ARG A 183 11.23 10.37 15.32
CA ARG A 183 11.22 9.87 16.70
C ARG A 183 11.62 8.40 16.77
N ILE A 184 11.10 7.57 15.88
CA ILE A 184 11.45 6.15 15.78
C ILE A 184 12.95 6.01 15.48
N THR A 185 13.45 6.68 14.43
CA THR A 185 14.88 6.62 14.06
C THR A 185 15.79 7.04 15.22
N ASN A 186 15.43 8.09 15.95
CA ASN A 186 16.18 8.52 17.13
C ASN A 186 16.12 7.49 18.26
N ALA A 187 14.93 6.95 18.57
CA ALA A 187 14.74 5.99 19.66
C ALA A 187 15.49 4.67 19.42
N ILE A 188 15.52 4.18 18.18
CA ILE A 188 16.18 2.92 17.83
C ILE A 188 17.69 3.07 17.64
N SER A 189 18.20 4.31 17.52
CA SER A 189 19.63 4.55 17.29
C SER A 189 20.51 3.98 18.40
N THR A 190 20.02 4.03 19.64
CA THR A 190 20.67 3.52 20.86
C THR A 190 20.47 2.02 21.10
N ILE A 191 19.56 1.38 20.35
CA ILE A 191 19.22 -0.03 20.51
C ILE A 191 20.08 -0.89 19.55
N SER A 192 20.51 -2.06 20.03
CA SER A 192 21.21 -3.04 19.20
C SER A 192 20.33 -3.52 18.04
N PRO A 193 20.84 -3.55 16.79
CA PRO A 193 20.08 -4.06 15.63
C PRO A 193 19.54 -5.46 15.85
N TRP A 194 20.30 -6.33 16.52
CA TRP A 194 19.93 -7.71 16.77
C TRP A 194 18.72 -7.85 17.68
N VAL A 195 18.58 -6.97 18.68
CA VAL A 195 17.39 -6.95 19.56
C VAL A 195 16.14 -6.67 18.72
N ILE A 196 16.26 -5.77 17.75
CA ILE A 196 15.13 -5.38 16.91
C ILE A 196 14.84 -6.45 15.84
N VAL A 197 15.86 -7.11 15.30
CA VAL A 197 15.69 -8.28 14.42
C VAL A 197 15.00 -9.42 15.17
N LEU A 198 15.41 -9.73 16.41
CA LEU A 198 14.76 -10.74 17.24
C LEU A 198 13.31 -10.39 17.54
N PHE A 199 13.03 -9.13 17.90
CA PHE A 199 11.67 -8.64 18.09
C PHE A 199 10.83 -8.74 16.81
N PHE A 200 11.41 -8.39 15.65
CA PHE A 200 10.76 -8.50 14.35
C PHE A 200 10.40 -9.95 14.01
N ILE A 201 11.31 -10.90 14.24
CA ILE A 201 11.06 -12.34 14.02
C ILE A 201 9.97 -12.84 14.96
N ALA A 202 10.06 -12.51 16.25
CA ALA A 202 9.06 -12.91 17.25
C ALA A 202 7.66 -12.35 16.90
N TYR A 203 7.58 -11.09 16.49
CA TYR A 203 6.34 -10.46 16.07
C TYR A 203 5.74 -11.14 14.83
N ASN A 204 6.55 -11.45 13.82
CA ASN A 204 6.07 -12.17 12.64
C ASN A 204 5.56 -13.56 13.01
N GLY A 205 6.25 -14.27 13.90
CA GLY A 205 5.77 -15.56 14.43
C GLY A 205 4.40 -15.43 15.12
N PHE A 206 4.21 -14.37 15.91
CA PHE A 206 2.91 -14.06 16.53
C PHE A 206 1.82 -13.79 15.49
N VAL A 207 2.08 -12.93 14.50
CA VAL A 207 1.11 -12.61 13.44
C VAL A 207 0.73 -13.86 12.66
N ILE A 208 1.72 -14.63 12.19
CA ILE A 208 1.48 -15.87 11.42
C ILE A 208 0.65 -16.89 12.21
N SER A 209 0.80 -16.94 13.53
CA SER A 209 0.09 -17.90 14.38
C SER A 209 -1.35 -17.48 14.71
N ASN A 210 -1.67 -16.19 14.63
CA ASN A 210 -2.94 -15.64 15.14
C ASN A 210 -3.74 -14.83 14.10
N PHE A 211 -3.17 -14.57 12.93
CA PHE A 211 -3.78 -13.78 11.87
C PHE A 211 -3.74 -14.61 10.60
N ALA A 212 -4.91 -14.94 10.06
CA ALA A 212 -5.05 -15.75 8.85
C ALA A 212 -5.44 -14.86 7.65
N TRP A 213 -5.33 -15.42 6.44
CA TRP A 213 -5.77 -14.75 5.21
C TRP A 213 -7.25 -14.32 5.27
N SER A 214 -8.11 -15.13 5.87
CA SER A 214 -9.53 -14.84 6.09
C SER A 214 -9.76 -13.60 6.97
N ASP A 215 -8.78 -13.25 7.79
CA ASP A 215 -8.84 -12.10 8.67
C ASP A 215 -8.41 -10.80 7.98
N THR A 216 -7.92 -10.89 6.74
CA THR A 216 -7.43 -9.74 6.00
C THR A 216 -8.57 -8.93 5.38
N VAL A 217 -8.29 -7.64 5.17
CA VAL A 217 -9.21 -6.67 4.55
C VAL A 217 -9.60 -7.08 3.12
N TYR A 218 -8.84 -7.98 2.47
CA TYR A 218 -9.03 -8.42 1.09
C TYR A 218 -10.10 -9.49 0.91
N VAL A 219 -10.35 -10.27 1.96
CA VAL A 219 -11.36 -11.35 1.98
C VAL A 219 -12.57 -10.91 2.77
N HIS A 220 -12.33 -10.19 3.86
CA HIS A 220 -13.38 -9.71 4.72
C HIS A 220 -13.78 -8.30 4.30
N ASN A 221 -14.91 -8.16 3.60
CA ASN A 221 -15.60 -6.88 3.59
C ASN A 221 -15.84 -6.48 5.05
N ILE A 222 -15.42 -5.27 5.43
CA ILE A 222 -15.70 -4.70 6.74
C ILE A 222 -17.20 -4.48 6.81
N ASN A 223 -17.88 -5.51 7.25
CA ASN A 223 -19.30 -5.50 7.46
C ASN A 223 -19.52 -5.14 8.92
N ILE A 224 -20.38 -4.16 9.15
CA ILE A 224 -20.79 -3.76 10.49
C ILE A 224 -22.18 -4.29 10.81
N TYR A 225 -22.62 -5.32 10.07
CA TYR A 225 -23.96 -5.90 10.24
C TYR A 225 -24.02 -6.76 11.50
N THR A 226 -22.93 -7.45 11.85
CA THR A 226 -22.86 -8.30 13.04
C THR A 226 -21.71 -7.93 13.97
N ILE A 227 -21.86 -8.22 15.27
CA ILE A 227 -20.82 -8.01 16.29
C ILE A 227 -19.53 -8.75 15.91
N LYS A 228 -19.65 -9.95 15.32
CA LYS A 228 -18.51 -10.76 14.88
C LYS A 228 -17.68 -10.02 13.84
N GLU A 229 -18.31 -9.44 12.83
CA GLU A 229 -17.61 -8.72 11.76
C GLU A 229 -17.00 -7.40 12.26
N ILE A 230 -17.65 -6.72 13.22
CA ILE A 230 -17.08 -5.54 13.89
C ILE A 230 -15.81 -5.90 14.65
N VAL A 231 -15.87 -6.96 15.47
CA VAL A 231 -14.71 -7.46 16.25
C VAL A 231 -13.59 -7.86 15.31
N GLN A 232 -13.91 -8.57 14.23
CA GLN A 232 -12.95 -8.98 13.22
C GLN A 232 -12.28 -7.77 12.56
N SER A 233 -13.06 -6.79 12.12
CA SER A 233 -12.55 -5.57 11.48
C SER A 233 -11.65 -4.75 12.42
N ALA A 234 -12.02 -4.68 13.69
CA ALA A 234 -11.18 -4.05 14.72
C ALA A 234 -9.87 -4.81 14.92
N TYR A 235 -9.92 -6.14 14.95
CA TYR A 235 -8.73 -6.99 15.04
C TYR A 235 -7.79 -6.78 13.84
N THR A 236 -8.31 -6.80 12.62
CA THR A 236 -7.56 -6.52 11.40
C THR A 236 -6.92 -5.14 11.39
N PHE A 237 -7.64 -4.12 11.87
CA PHE A 237 -7.14 -2.76 12.00
C PHE A 237 -6.00 -2.67 13.02
N LEU A 238 -6.13 -3.35 14.17
CA LEU A 238 -5.09 -3.42 15.20
C LEU A 238 -3.82 -4.09 14.69
N ILE A 239 -3.95 -5.25 14.02
CA ILE A 239 -2.81 -5.94 13.40
C ILE A 239 -2.14 -5.06 12.35
N SER A 240 -2.92 -4.35 11.52
CA SER A 240 -2.37 -3.44 10.50
C SER A 240 -1.60 -2.27 11.10
N ILE A 241 -2.09 -1.70 12.22
CA ILE A 241 -1.38 -0.64 12.95
C ILE A 241 -0.10 -1.17 13.57
N SER A 242 -0.17 -2.27 14.32
CA SER A 242 1.01 -2.83 14.99
C SER A 242 2.06 -3.22 13.95
N SER A 243 1.65 -3.88 12.87
CA SER A 243 2.55 -4.26 11.78
C SER A 243 3.16 -3.03 11.12
N LEU A 244 2.38 -1.98 10.82
CA LEU A 244 2.94 -0.72 10.30
C LEU A 244 4.10 -0.21 11.17
N PHE A 245 3.95 -0.16 12.49
CA PHE A 245 5.01 0.32 13.39
C PHE A 245 6.21 -0.62 13.47
N VAL A 246 5.99 -1.93 13.60
CA VAL A 246 7.08 -2.93 13.65
C VAL A 246 7.91 -2.87 12.37
N TYR A 247 7.25 -2.81 11.20
CA TYR A 247 7.95 -2.75 9.92
C TYR A 247 8.61 -1.37 9.70
N LEU A 248 8.03 -0.26 10.18
CA LEU A 248 8.70 1.04 10.15
C LEU A 248 9.99 1.01 10.98
N ILE A 249 9.96 0.44 12.17
CA ILE A 249 11.14 0.25 13.03
C ILE A 249 12.19 -0.60 12.31
N PHE A 250 11.79 -1.75 11.76
CA PHE A 250 12.68 -2.66 11.06
C PHE A 250 13.35 -1.99 9.83
N PHE A 251 12.56 -1.31 9.00
CA PHE A 251 13.08 -0.60 7.83
C PHE A 251 13.97 0.59 8.20
N SER A 252 13.68 1.31 9.29
CA SER A 252 14.57 2.37 9.77
C SER A 252 15.95 1.86 10.18
N ILE A 253 16.09 0.59 10.58
CA ILE A 253 17.39 -0.04 10.88
C ILE A 253 18.11 -0.48 9.63
N LEU A 254 17.41 -1.17 8.73
CA LEU A 254 17.95 -1.52 7.41
C LEU A 254 18.47 -0.26 6.71
N GLY A 255 17.70 0.83 6.80
CA GLY A 255 18.12 2.16 6.38
C GLY A 255 19.35 2.67 7.13
N SER A 256 19.31 2.82 8.46
CA SER A 256 20.40 3.51 9.16
C SER A 256 21.71 2.72 9.29
N LYS A 257 21.65 1.39 9.40
CA LYS A 257 22.78 0.54 9.85
C LYS A 257 23.24 -0.52 8.82
N MET A 258 22.49 -0.76 7.75
CA MET A 258 22.83 -1.78 6.73
C MET A 258 23.01 -1.14 5.33
N SER A 259 23.97 -0.22 5.21
CA SER A 259 24.24 0.52 3.97
C SER A 259 24.56 -0.38 2.76
N SER A 260 25.20 -1.53 2.97
CA SER A 260 25.57 -2.49 1.92
C SER A 260 24.35 -3.06 1.17
N ILE A 261 23.19 -3.18 1.82
CA ILE A 261 21.96 -3.71 1.19
C ILE A 261 21.30 -2.64 0.31
N LYS A 262 21.50 -1.35 0.61
CA LYS A 262 20.89 -0.25 -0.14
C LYS A 262 21.39 -0.14 -1.58
N ASP A 263 22.62 -0.56 -1.84
CA ASP A 263 23.20 -0.49 -3.19
C ASP A 263 22.70 -1.64 -4.08
N PHE A 264 22.19 -2.73 -3.50
CA PHE A 264 21.73 -3.90 -4.24
C PHE A 264 20.33 -3.73 -4.85
N VAL A 265 19.39 -3.12 -4.10
CA VAL A 265 17.98 -3.04 -4.50
C VAL A 265 17.74 -2.13 -5.73
N PRO A 266 18.32 -0.92 -5.84
CA PRO A 266 18.19 -0.09 -7.04
C PRO A 266 18.78 -0.76 -8.29
N VAL A 267 19.84 -1.55 -8.12
CA VAL A 267 20.45 -2.34 -9.19
C VAL A 267 19.48 -3.42 -9.65
N TYR A 268 18.89 -4.18 -8.72
CA TYR A 268 17.85 -5.16 -9.03
C TYR A 268 16.65 -4.54 -9.77
N PHE A 269 16.12 -3.40 -9.31
CA PHE A 269 15.01 -2.73 -9.99
C PHE A 269 15.36 -2.20 -11.39
N ARG A 270 16.61 -1.76 -11.59
CA ARG A 270 17.10 -1.37 -12.92
C ARG A 270 17.17 -2.58 -13.87
N TYR A 271 17.65 -3.73 -13.39
CA TYR A 271 17.65 -4.98 -14.16
C TYR A 271 16.23 -5.52 -14.37
N TRP A 272 15.36 -5.40 -13.39
CA TRP A 272 13.97 -5.84 -13.49
C TRP A 272 13.18 -5.01 -14.50
N LYS A 273 13.37 -3.69 -14.55
CA LYS A 273 12.78 -2.82 -15.59
C LYS A 273 13.18 -3.24 -17.02
N ILE A 274 14.39 -3.80 -17.18
CA ILE A 274 14.92 -4.33 -18.46
C ILE A 274 14.35 -5.73 -18.75
N TYR A 275 14.10 -6.54 -17.72
CA TYR A 275 13.57 -7.90 -17.87
C TYR A 275 12.05 -7.94 -18.05
N SER A 276 11.32 -7.07 -17.37
CA SER A 276 9.85 -7.01 -17.40
C SER A 276 9.30 -6.44 -18.72
N SER A 277 10.11 -5.71 -19.49
CA SER A 277 9.73 -5.30 -20.85
C SER A 277 9.62 -6.48 -21.82
N ASN A 278 10.09 -7.67 -21.42
CA ASN A 278 10.13 -8.87 -22.26
C ASN A 278 9.19 -9.99 -21.77
N LEU A 279 8.40 -9.79 -20.70
CA LEU A 279 7.54 -10.83 -20.12
C LEU A 279 6.04 -10.45 -20.20
N CYS A 280 5.27 -11.23 -20.97
CA CYS A 280 3.84 -11.04 -21.26
C CYS A 280 2.88 -11.72 -20.25
N HIS A 281 3.09 -11.56 -18.94
CA HIS A 281 2.16 -12.11 -17.94
C HIS A 281 1.37 -11.00 -17.21
N PRO A 282 0.03 -11.12 -17.08
CA PRO A 282 -0.82 -10.04 -16.55
C PRO A 282 -0.45 -9.57 -15.13
N TYR A 283 0.02 -10.46 -14.26
CA TYR A 283 0.44 -10.11 -12.89
C TYR A 283 1.72 -9.27 -12.83
N HIS A 284 2.57 -9.29 -13.86
CA HIS A 284 3.76 -8.44 -13.92
C HIS A 284 3.43 -6.97 -14.18
N HIS A 285 2.29 -6.68 -14.78
CA HIS A 285 1.88 -5.32 -15.10
C HIS A 285 1.56 -4.49 -13.86
N TYR A 286 0.99 -5.10 -12.82
CA TYR A 286 0.66 -4.41 -11.56
C TYR A 286 1.90 -3.93 -10.81
N ALA A 287 2.89 -4.81 -10.71
CA ALA A 287 4.17 -4.48 -10.10
C ALA A 287 4.96 -3.46 -10.92
N PHE A 288 4.89 -3.53 -12.25
CA PHE A 288 5.60 -2.62 -13.14
C PHE A 288 5.01 -1.21 -13.01
N MET A 289 3.68 -1.13 -12.91
CA MET A 289 2.95 0.08 -12.63
C MET A 289 3.34 0.68 -11.27
N LEU A 290 3.33 -0.10 -10.18
CA LEU A 290 3.78 0.36 -8.86
C LEU A 290 5.25 0.82 -8.88
N ALA A 291 6.14 0.08 -9.53
CA ALA A 291 7.55 0.45 -9.67
C ALA A 291 7.74 1.78 -10.43
N SER A 292 7.02 1.97 -11.54
CA SER A 292 7.05 3.21 -12.32
C SER A 292 6.56 4.42 -11.52
N PHE A 293 5.59 4.25 -10.61
CA PHE A 293 5.09 5.35 -9.78
C PHE A 293 6.04 5.79 -8.67
N TYR A 294 6.75 4.84 -8.08
CA TYR A 294 7.52 5.06 -6.87
C TYR A 294 9.00 5.38 -7.13
N LEU A 295 9.55 4.93 -8.26
CA LEU A 295 10.95 5.12 -8.65
C LEU A 295 11.20 6.41 -9.46
N ASP A 296 10.19 6.98 -10.14
CA ASP A 296 10.32 8.22 -10.92
C ASP A 296 10.17 9.51 -10.08
N ARG A 297 10.51 9.46 -8.79
CA ARG A 297 10.67 10.63 -7.90
C ARG A 297 12.05 10.67 -7.26
#